data_AF-A0A9N9NIH1-F1
#
_entry.id   AF-A0A9N9NIH1-F1
#
_cell.length_a   1.000
_cell.length_b   1.000
_cell.length_c   1.000
_cell.angle_alpha   90.00
_cell.angle_beta   90.00
_cell.angle_gamma   90.00
#
_symmetry.space_group_name_H-M   'P 1'
#
loop_
_entity.id
_entity.type
_entity.pdbx_description
1 polymer ?
#
loop_
_entity_poly.entity_id
_entity_poly.type
_entity_poly.pdbx_seq_one_letter_code
_entity_poly.pdbx_strand_id
1 'polypeptide(L)'
;MPNRRKRSSEQSDALKYDEPPKFDKLPDIPRRFSRIMRFAELKKKNATNLTQKKRNKNQKVEDSKIIQKLPGETMFDFSRRLDDQMRPNILKAMKEGSTAKNKTRRYREKLKQKKLKKRNKLYEELDAKDFGKFKDPVKFGEVVQAPPNITAIPKNRGSNARVSSKMSSNPNSQKLDVTNELTLIKEKNKQDRRQMNPGRKRLLEVEREKIVAQYRKMKMRKMALNKL
;
A
#
# COMPACT_ATOMS: atom_id res chain seq x y z
N MET A 1 -14.04 14.29 -34.40
CA MET A 1 -12.69 14.91 -34.42
C MET A 1 -11.70 14.06 -33.64
N PRO A 2 -10.55 13.67 -34.20
CA PRO A 2 -9.60 12.81 -33.51
C PRO A 2 -8.77 13.61 -32.50
N ASN A 3 -8.78 13.13 -31.26
CA ASN A 3 -8.19 13.79 -30.11
C ASN A 3 -6.65 13.66 -30.18
N ARG A 4 -5.94 14.71 -30.66
CA ARG A 4 -4.48 14.78 -30.71
C ARG A 4 -3.91 14.75 -29.28
N ARG A 5 -3.50 13.57 -28.82
CA ARG A 5 -2.69 13.44 -27.59
C ARG A 5 -1.31 14.05 -27.85
N LYS A 6 -0.97 15.13 -27.13
CA LYS A 6 0.40 15.66 -27.08
C LYS A 6 1.31 14.55 -26.53
N ARG A 7 2.18 13.99 -27.37
CA ARG A 7 3.28 13.13 -26.93
C ARG A 7 4.17 14.00 -26.05
N SER A 8 4.34 13.62 -24.79
CA SER A 8 5.40 14.18 -23.96
C SER A 8 6.71 13.92 -24.68
N SER A 9 7.42 14.98 -25.07
CA SER A 9 8.78 14.87 -25.55
C SER A 9 9.57 14.08 -24.51
N GLU A 10 10.06 12.90 -24.90
CA GLU A 10 11.18 12.27 -24.23
C GLU A 10 12.29 13.32 -24.23
N GLN A 11 12.52 13.93 -23.07
CA GLN A 11 13.67 14.79 -22.87
C GLN A 11 14.87 13.89 -23.09
N SER A 12 15.48 14.05 -24.25
CA SER A 12 16.72 13.40 -24.64
C SER A 12 17.73 13.53 -23.50
N ASP A 13 18.24 12.40 -23.02
CA ASP A 13 19.42 12.33 -22.15
C ASP A 13 20.66 13.01 -22.77
N ALA A 14 20.59 13.45 -24.03
CA ALA A 14 21.62 14.18 -24.76
C ALA A 14 21.94 15.59 -24.20
N LEU A 15 21.01 16.27 -23.49
CA LEU A 15 21.31 17.58 -22.87
C LEU A 15 22.07 17.47 -21.54
N LYS A 16 22.36 16.24 -21.08
CA LYS A 16 22.95 15.98 -19.77
C LYS A 16 24.46 16.26 -19.70
N TYR A 17 25.12 16.40 -20.84
CA TYR A 17 26.58 16.55 -20.92
C TYR A 17 27.05 18.02 -20.92
N ASP A 18 26.19 18.97 -21.26
CA ASP A 18 26.52 20.41 -21.28
C ASP A 18 25.98 21.19 -20.06
N GLU A 19 25.22 20.55 -19.17
CA GLU A 19 24.85 21.20 -17.91
C GLU A 19 26.07 21.23 -16.97
N PRO A 20 26.38 22.38 -16.34
CA PRO A 20 27.43 22.44 -15.33
C PRO A 20 27.14 21.41 -14.22
N PRO A 21 28.17 20.76 -13.67
CA PRO A 21 28.01 19.73 -12.67
C PRO A 21 27.23 20.28 -11.48
N LYS A 22 26.05 19.69 -11.22
CA LYS A 22 25.23 20.06 -10.06
C LYS A 22 25.92 19.58 -8.79
N PHE A 23 26.04 20.46 -7.79
CA PHE A 23 26.71 20.20 -6.52
C PHE A 23 26.21 18.96 -5.76
N ASP A 24 24.97 18.53 -6.01
CA ASP A 24 24.38 17.34 -5.37
C ASP A 24 25.01 16.02 -5.83
N LYS A 25 25.85 16.01 -6.87
CA LYS A 25 26.41 14.81 -7.49
C LYS A 25 27.93 14.68 -7.37
N LEU A 26 28.62 15.56 -6.63
CA LEU A 26 30.06 15.49 -6.47
C LEU A 26 30.40 14.50 -5.32
N PRO A 27 30.95 13.31 -5.62
CA PRO A 27 31.15 12.27 -4.61
C PRO A 27 32.28 12.59 -3.62
N ASP A 28 33.09 13.61 -3.91
CA ASP A 28 34.36 13.86 -3.22
C ASP A 28 34.48 15.26 -2.59
N ILE A 29 33.36 15.80 -2.09
CA ILE A 29 33.40 17.07 -1.33
C ILE A 29 33.58 16.77 0.16
N PRO A 30 34.63 17.31 0.82
CA PRO A 30 34.79 17.20 2.27
C PRO A 30 33.55 17.69 3.01
N ARG A 31 33.10 16.92 4.00
CA ARG A 31 31.84 17.16 4.73
C ARG A 31 31.76 18.54 5.39
N ARG A 32 32.89 19.12 5.79
CA ARG A 32 32.95 20.49 6.35
C ARG A 32 32.68 21.54 5.26
N PHE A 33 33.22 21.35 4.07
CA PHE A 33 33.07 22.28 2.95
C PHE A 33 31.62 22.27 2.42
N SER A 34 31.00 21.10 2.28
CA SER A 34 29.58 21.02 1.86
C SER A 34 28.63 21.72 2.84
N ARG A 35 28.96 21.71 4.13
CA ARG A 35 28.20 22.43 5.15
C ARG A 35 28.31 23.95 5.00
N ILE A 36 29.50 24.47 4.69
CA ILE A 36 29.73 25.90 4.45
C ILE A 36 28.97 26.36 3.20
N MET A 37 29.05 25.60 2.10
CA MET A 37 28.35 25.94 0.86
C MET A 37 26.82 25.93 1.02
N ARG A 38 26.28 25.01 1.82
CA ARG A 38 24.83 24.95 2.14
C ARG A 38 24.39 25.99 3.16
N PHE A 39 25.30 26.70 3.82
CA PHE A 39 24.96 27.66 4.87
C PHE A 39 24.14 28.85 4.32
N ALA A 40 24.48 29.34 3.12
CA ALA A 40 23.73 30.39 2.45
C ALA A 40 22.29 29.96 2.11
N GLU A 41 22.11 28.73 1.64
CA GLU A 41 20.78 28.16 1.35
C GLU A 41 19.96 27.97 2.62
N LEU A 42 20.57 27.45 3.68
CA LEU A 42 19.93 27.28 4.98
C LEU A 42 19.50 28.63 5.55
N LYS A 43 20.35 29.67 5.43
CA LYS A 43 20.02 31.04 5.85
C LYS A 43 18.83 31.60 5.05
N LYS A 44 18.80 31.41 3.73
CA LYS A 44 17.66 31.79 2.88
C LYS A 44 16.37 31.04 3.27
N LYS A 45 16.43 29.73 3.47
CA LYS A 45 15.29 28.90 3.91
C LYS A 45 14.77 29.34 5.28
N ASN A 46 15.66 29.66 6.21
CA ASN A 46 15.28 30.14 7.53
C ASN A 46 14.59 31.51 7.44
N ALA A 47 15.11 32.44 6.63
CA ALA A 47 14.47 33.74 6.40
C ALA A 47 13.07 33.60 5.79
N THR A 48 12.89 32.74 4.79
CA THR A 48 11.56 32.47 4.21
C THR A 48 10.61 31.87 5.25
N ASN A 49 11.09 30.93 6.07
CA ASN A 49 10.28 30.33 7.14
C ASN A 49 9.86 31.35 8.20
N LEU A 50 10.76 32.28 8.57
CA LEU A 50 10.46 33.39 9.49
C LEU A 50 9.39 34.33 8.91
N THR A 51 9.49 34.69 7.63
CA THR A 51 8.47 35.54 6.97
C THR A 51 7.11 34.86 6.88
N GLN A 52 7.07 33.55 6.60
CA GLN A 52 5.84 32.75 6.61
C GLN A 52 5.25 32.66 8.02
N LYS A 53 6.07 32.45 9.06
CA LYS A 53 5.61 32.45 10.46
C LYS A 53 4.98 33.79 10.85
N LYS A 54 5.58 34.93 10.46
CA LYS A 54 5.01 36.26 10.72
C LYS A 54 3.66 36.46 10.01
N ARG A 55 3.56 36.06 8.73
CA ARG A 55 2.29 36.10 7.97
C ARG A 55 1.20 35.26 8.65
N ASN A 56 1.53 34.05 9.10
CA ASN A 56 0.59 33.18 9.79
C ASN A 56 0.15 33.74 11.15
N LYS A 57 1.05 34.42 11.88
CA LYS A 57 0.71 35.08 13.15
C LYS A 57 -0.26 36.25 12.93
N ASN A 58 -0.03 37.06 11.90
CA ASN A 58 -0.91 38.18 11.57
C ASN A 58 -2.28 37.71 11.08
N GLN A 59 -2.33 36.65 10.27
CA GLN A 59 -3.61 36.04 9.86
C GLN A 59 -4.43 35.57 11.07
N LYS A 60 -3.82 34.89 12.04
CA LYS A 60 -4.53 34.46 13.26
C LYS A 60 -5.13 35.63 14.05
N VAL A 61 -4.47 36.78 14.09
CA VAL A 61 -4.98 37.97 14.77
C VAL A 61 -6.19 38.53 14.02
N GLU A 62 -6.13 38.63 12.69
CA GLU A 62 -7.27 39.09 11.89
C GLU A 62 -8.45 38.11 11.94
N ASP A 63 -8.19 36.80 11.89
CA ASP A 63 -9.22 35.77 12.03
C ASP A 63 -9.94 35.87 13.39
N SER A 64 -9.20 36.19 14.46
CA SER A 64 -9.78 36.35 15.79
C SER A 64 -10.66 37.59 15.93
N LYS A 65 -10.38 38.66 15.18
CA LYS A 65 -11.24 39.86 15.10
C LYS A 65 -12.50 39.57 14.27
N ILE A 66 -12.37 38.79 13.19
CA ILE A 66 -13.47 38.38 12.32
C ILE A 66 -14.57 37.63 13.10
N ILE A 67 -14.17 36.76 14.03
CA ILE A 67 -15.09 35.93 14.82
C ILE A 67 -15.84 36.74 15.90
N GLN A 68 -15.45 37.98 16.19
CA GLN A 68 -16.12 38.80 17.19
C GLN A 68 -17.40 39.45 16.62
N LYS A 69 -18.44 39.48 17.46
CA LYS A 69 -19.72 40.12 17.13
C LYS A 69 -19.58 41.64 17.20
N LEU A 70 -20.13 42.35 16.21
CA LEU A 70 -20.11 43.81 16.20
C LEU A 70 -21.18 44.37 17.17
N PRO A 71 -20.93 45.53 17.80
CA PRO A 71 -21.93 46.17 18.63
C PRO A 71 -23.16 46.54 17.79
N GLY A 72 -24.36 46.16 18.24
CA GLY A 72 -25.62 46.41 17.54
C GLY A 72 -25.99 45.37 16.47
N GLU A 73 -25.13 44.40 16.17
CA GLU A 73 -25.43 43.32 15.22
C GLU A 73 -26.46 42.34 15.83
N THR A 74 -27.41 41.83 15.04
CA THR A 74 -28.25 40.70 15.47
C THR A 74 -27.45 39.40 15.44
N MET A 75 -27.92 38.34 16.11
CA MET A 75 -27.21 37.05 16.03
C MET A 75 -27.25 36.46 14.60
N PHE A 76 -28.35 36.70 13.89
CA PHE A 76 -28.53 36.24 12.52
C PHE A 76 -27.54 36.90 11.55
N ASP A 77 -27.40 38.23 11.62
CA ASP A 77 -26.47 38.97 10.76
C ASP A 77 -25.01 38.57 11.02
N PHE A 78 -24.67 38.35 12.29
CA PHE A 78 -23.36 37.83 12.70
C PHE A 78 -23.06 36.48 12.05
N SER A 79 -23.97 35.51 12.15
CA SER A 79 -23.80 34.19 11.53
C SER A 79 -23.64 34.30 10.02
N ARG A 80 -24.45 35.12 9.36
CA ARG A 80 -24.38 35.33 7.91
C ARG A 80 -23.05 35.93 7.48
N ARG A 81 -22.57 36.98 8.17
CA ARG A 81 -21.27 37.63 7.89
C ARG A 81 -20.11 36.66 8.10
N LEU A 82 -20.16 35.87 9.18
CA LEU A 82 -19.14 34.88 9.49
C LEU A 82 -19.08 33.81 8.40
N ASP A 83 -20.23 33.30 7.94
CA ASP A 83 -20.30 32.34 6.84
C ASP A 83 -19.73 32.91 5.55
N ASP A 84 -20.09 34.14 5.17
CA ASP A 84 -19.58 34.78 3.95
C ASP A 84 -18.06 34.99 3.99
N GLN A 85 -17.51 35.36 5.15
CA GLN A 85 -16.06 35.50 5.35
C GLN A 85 -15.33 34.15 5.34
N MET A 86 -15.95 33.09 5.85
CA MET A 86 -15.35 31.74 5.88
C MET A 86 -15.54 30.95 4.58
N ARG A 87 -16.53 31.30 3.77
CA ARG A 87 -16.85 30.67 2.48
C ARG A 87 -15.66 30.52 1.53
N PRO A 88 -14.81 31.53 1.29
CA PRO A 88 -13.63 31.35 0.42
C PRO A 88 -12.64 30.34 0.98
N ASN A 89 -12.45 30.29 2.30
CA ASN A 89 -11.56 29.33 2.96
C ASN A 89 -12.10 27.91 2.84
N ILE A 90 -13.42 27.73 3.03
CA ILE A 90 -14.10 26.45 2.83
C ILE A 90 -13.96 25.99 1.37
N LEU A 91 -14.24 26.86 0.40
CA LEU A 91 -14.11 26.55 -1.02
C LEU A 91 -12.67 26.21 -1.41
N LYS A 92 -11.68 26.92 -0.85
CA LYS A 92 -10.26 26.62 -1.04
C LYS A 92 -9.89 25.26 -0.47
N ALA A 93 -10.29 24.95 0.76
CA ALA A 93 -10.05 23.66 1.39
C ALA A 93 -10.71 22.50 0.61
N MET A 94 -11.93 22.70 0.11
CA MET A 94 -12.63 21.72 -0.72
C MET A 94 -11.91 21.48 -2.06
N LYS A 95 -11.45 22.56 -2.71
CA LYS A 95 -10.64 22.47 -3.95
C LYS A 95 -9.33 21.72 -3.68
N GLU A 96 -8.62 22.06 -2.61
CA GLU A 96 -7.35 21.42 -2.24
C GLU A 96 -7.55 19.92 -1.89
N GLY A 97 -8.61 19.56 -1.16
CA GLY A 97 -8.90 18.18 -0.79
C GLY A 97 -9.27 17.27 -1.97
N SER A 98 -9.91 17.83 -3.00
CA SER A 98 -10.52 17.05 -4.10
C SER A 98 -9.84 17.21 -5.47
N THR A 99 -8.62 17.76 -5.54
CA THR A 99 -7.96 17.84 -6.86
C THR A 99 -7.69 16.44 -7.43
N ALA A 100 -7.99 16.24 -8.72
CA ALA A 100 -7.64 15.02 -9.45
C ALA A 100 -6.12 14.70 -9.35
N LYS A 101 -5.30 15.75 -9.21
CA LYS A 101 -3.85 15.67 -8.95
C LYS A 101 -3.54 14.99 -7.60
N ASN A 102 -4.25 15.32 -6.53
CA ASN A 102 -4.08 14.68 -5.21
C ASN A 102 -4.54 13.23 -5.20
N LYS A 103 -5.65 12.90 -5.88
CA LYS A 103 -6.07 11.49 -6.06
C LYS A 103 -4.99 10.66 -6.78
N THR A 104 -4.43 11.21 -7.86
CA THR A 104 -3.35 10.57 -8.63
C THR A 104 -2.08 10.42 -7.80
N ARG A 105 -1.71 11.45 -7.01
CA ARG A 105 -0.57 11.40 -6.09
C ARG A 105 -0.73 10.31 -5.03
N ARG A 106 -1.87 10.27 -4.33
CA ARG A 106 -2.19 9.23 -3.34
C ARG A 106 -2.15 7.82 -3.94
N TYR A 107 -2.66 7.66 -5.15
CA TYR A 107 -2.59 6.37 -5.87
C TYR A 107 -1.14 5.94 -6.15
N ARG A 108 -0.29 6.87 -6.64
CA ARG A 108 1.14 6.61 -6.86
C ARG A 108 1.87 6.28 -5.56
N GLU A 109 1.59 6.99 -4.48
CA GLU A 109 2.14 6.69 -3.14
C GLU A 109 1.72 5.30 -2.65
N LYS A 110 0.44 4.93 -2.82
CA LYS A 110 -0.06 3.58 -2.50
C LYS A 110 0.64 2.49 -3.32
N LEU A 111 0.92 2.74 -4.60
CA LEU A 111 1.71 1.84 -5.44
C LEU A 111 3.14 1.68 -4.93
N LYS A 112 3.81 2.78 -4.55
CA LYS A 112 5.16 2.74 -3.96
C LYS A 112 5.18 1.96 -2.65
N GLN A 113 4.21 2.20 -1.76
CA GLN A 113 4.05 1.46 -0.51
C GLN A 113 3.83 -0.03 -0.76
N LYS A 114 2.99 -0.41 -1.72
CA LYS A 114 2.80 -1.83 -2.10
C LYS A 114 4.10 -2.47 -2.58
N LYS A 115 4.90 -1.77 -3.39
CA LYS A 115 6.21 -2.27 -3.84
C LYS A 115 7.18 -2.46 -2.67
N LEU A 116 7.25 -1.48 -1.77
CA LEU A 116 8.07 -1.55 -0.55
C LEU A 116 7.64 -2.71 0.35
N LYS A 117 6.34 -2.88 0.59
CA LYS A 117 5.81 -4.01 1.39
C LYS A 117 6.18 -5.36 0.78
N LYS A 118 6.07 -5.52 -0.54
CA LYS A 118 6.50 -6.75 -1.23
C LYS A 118 8.00 -7.01 -1.06
N ARG A 119 8.81 -5.96 -1.20
CA ARG A 119 10.26 -6.06 -1.02
C ARG A 119 10.62 -6.46 0.40
N ASN A 120 10.02 -5.81 1.40
CA ASN A 120 10.27 -6.11 2.81
C ASN A 120 9.82 -7.52 3.17
N LYS A 121 8.65 -7.97 2.69
CA LYS A 121 8.20 -9.35 2.86
C LYS A 121 9.19 -10.36 2.28
N LEU A 122 9.77 -10.06 1.12
CA LEU A 122 10.80 -10.91 0.51
C LEU A 122 12.08 -10.94 1.35
N TYR A 123 12.51 -9.80 1.91
CA TYR A 123 13.63 -9.76 2.85
C TYR A 123 13.34 -10.54 4.13
N GLU A 124 12.13 -10.42 4.70
CA GLU A 124 11.69 -11.19 5.87
C GLU A 124 11.68 -12.70 5.58
N GLU A 125 11.20 -13.12 4.40
CA GLU A 125 11.21 -14.52 3.97
C GLU A 125 12.62 -15.06 3.73
N LEU A 126 13.57 -14.21 3.29
CA LEU A 126 14.98 -14.58 3.14
C LEU A 126 15.70 -14.64 4.50
N ASP A 127 15.52 -13.64 5.36
CA ASP A 127 16.08 -13.63 6.72
C ASP A 127 15.52 -14.81 7.55
N ALA A 128 14.25 -15.18 7.39
CA ALA A 128 13.66 -16.33 8.06
C ALA A 128 14.24 -17.69 7.60
N LYS A 129 14.83 -17.74 6.40
CA LYS A 129 15.52 -18.93 5.88
C LYS A 129 17.02 -18.91 6.18
N ASP A 130 17.55 -17.79 6.63
CA ASP A 130 18.97 -17.63 6.93
C ASP A 130 19.24 -18.03 8.38
N PHE A 131 19.58 -19.30 8.58
CA PHE A 131 19.97 -19.85 9.88
C PHE A 131 21.31 -19.29 10.39
N GLY A 132 22.05 -18.51 9.58
CA GLY A 132 23.37 -17.99 9.97
C GLY A 132 23.36 -17.06 11.19
N LYS A 133 22.21 -16.44 11.50
CA LYS A 133 22.02 -15.62 12.71
C LYS A 133 21.43 -16.40 13.89
N PHE A 134 20.93 -17.62 13.66
CA PHE A 134 20.38 -18.48 14.70
C PHE A 134 21.53 -19.15 15.45
N LYS A 135 22.13 -18.42 16.39
CA LYS A 135 23.08 -18.99 17.35
C LYS A 135 22.28 -19.50 18.53
N ASP A 136 22.17 -20.83 18.65
CA ASP A 136 21.70 -21.41 19.90
C ASP A 136 22.71 -21.06 21.00
N PRO A 137 22.31 -20.36 22.06
CA PRO A 137 23.21 -20.06 23.19
C PRO A 137 23.50 -21.31 24.05
N VAL A 138 23.01 -22.49 23.64
CA VAL A 138 23.16 -23.75 24.36
C VAL A 138 24.60 -24.22 24.26
N LYS A 139 25.28 -24.36 25.39
CA LYS A 139 26.63 -24.92 25.44
C LYS A 139 26.54 -26.45 25.27
N PHE A 140 27.46 -27.03 24.50
CA PHE A 140 27.55 -28.48 24.32
C PHE A 140 27.68 -29.15 25.70
N GLY A 141 26.72 -30.01 26.08
CA GLY A 141 26.65 -30.64 27.40
C GLY A 141 25.54 -30.15 28.34
N GLU A 142 24.85 -29.06 27.98
CA GLU A 142 23.67 -28.55 28.71
C GLU A 142 22.34 -29.15 28.20
N VAL A 143 22.41 -30.07 27.22
CA VAL A 143 21.26 -30.86 26.76
C VAL A 143 20.87 -31.81 27.90
N VAL A 144 19.78 -31.46 28.57
CA VAL A 144 19.20 -32.18 29.71
C VAL A 144 19.02 -33.66 29.36
N GLN A 145 19.72 -34.56 30.09
CA GLN A 145 19.59 -36.02 29.94
C GLN A 145 18.23 -36.56 30.43
N ALA A 146 17.52 -35.80 31.26
CA ALA A 146 16.22 -36.20 31.77
C ALA A 146 15.10 -35.75 30.80
N PRO A 147 14.16 -36.64 30.43
CA PRO A 147 12.99 -36.23 29.69
C PRO A 147 12.24 -35.13 30.48
N PRO A 148 11.68 -34.10 29.80
CA PRO A 148 10.95 -33.05 30.49
C PRO A 148 9.77 -33.65 31.24
N ASN A 149 9.73 -33.44 32.55
CA ASN A 149 8.56 -33.80 33.35
C ASN A 149 7.44 -32.81 33.04
N ILE A 150 6.43 -33.26 32.30
CA ILE A 150 5.22 -32.48 32.02
C ILE A 150 4.41 -32.41 33.33
N THR A 151 4.65 -31.37 34.13
CA THR A 151 3.88 -31.08 35.35
C THR A 151 2.57 -30.33 35.07
N ALA A 152 2.37 -29.91 33.82
CA ALA A 152 1.19 -29.19 33.39
C ALA A 152 -0.02 -30.12 33.28
N ILE A 153 -0.85 -30.16 34.32
CA ILE A 153 -2.18 -30.74 34.26
C ILE A 153 -3.00 -29.93 33.24
N PRO A 154 -3.52 -30.56 32.17
CA PRO A 154 -4.28 -29.85 31.15
C PRO A 154 -5.51 -29.18 31.79
N LYS A 155 -5.62 -27.85 31.63
CA LYS A 155 -6.80 -27.11 32.06
C LYS A 155 -7.98 -27.51 31.18
N ASN A 156 -9.01 -28.10 31.79
CA ASN A 156 -10.31 -28.33 31.16
C ASN A 156 -10.93 -26.99 30.75
N ARG A 157 -10.70 -26.58 29.50
CA ARG A 157 -11.39 -25.44 28.90
C ARG A 157 -12.73 -25.93 28.37
N GLY A 158 -13.78 -25.73 29.15
CA GLY A 158 -15.16 -25.53 28.68
C GLY A 158 -15.84 -26.68 27.91
N SER A 159 -16.92 -27.19 28.51
CA SER A 159 -18.00 -28.02 27.93
C SER A 159 -17.59 -29.23 27.10
N ASN A 160 -17.26 -30.33 27.79
CA ASN A 160 -17.87 -31.65 27.57
C ASN A 160 -17.23 -32.65 28.53
N ALA A 161 -17.56 -32.51 29.81
CA ALA A 161 -17.48 -33.61 30.73
C ALA A 161 -18.59 -34.60 30.37
N ARG A 162 -18.23 -35.62 29.59
CA ARG A 162 -18.88 -36.93 29.34
C ARG A 162 -18.61 -37.30 27.89
N VAL A 163 -17.65 -38.20 27.66
CA VAL A 163 -17.86 -39.53 27.06
C VAL A 163 -16.50 -40.23 27.17
N SER A 164 -16.40 -41.09 28.19
CA SER A 164 -15.44 -42.18 28.18
C SER A 164 -15.85 -43.21 27.13
N SER A 165 -14.86 -43.90 26.58
CA SER A 165 -14.94 -45.15 25.82
C SER A 165 -15.54 -45.10 24.40
N LYS A 166 -14.65 -45.07 23.40
CA LYS A 166 -14.43 -46.22 22.49
C LYS A 166 -13.38 -45.85 21.46
N MET A 167 -12.20 -46.46 21.63
CA MET A 167 -11.33 -46.75 20.52
C MET A 167 -12.08 -47.66 19.54
N SER A 168 -12.28 -47.22 18.31
CA SER A 168 -12.39 -48.11 17.17
C SER A 168 -11.85 -47.42 15.92
N SER A 169 -10.68 -47.89 15.51
CA SER A 169 -10.06 -47.85 14.19
C SER A 169 -11.02 -47.64 12.99
N ASN A 170 -10.71 -46.66 12.14
CA ASN A 170 -10.76 -46.85 10.69
C ASN A 170 -10.05 -45.69 9.95
N PRO A 171 -8.92 -45.92 9.27
CA PRO A 171 -8.32 -44.95 8.35
C PRO A 171 -8.63 -45.36 6.91
N ASN A 172 -9.85 -45.12 6.41
CA ASN A 172 -10.12 -45.37 4.98
C ASN A 172 -11.27 -44.55 4.37
N SER A 173 -11.32 -43.25 4.67
CA SER A 173 -12.29 -42.31 4.08
C SER A 173 -11.64 -40.97 3.72
N GLN A 174 -10.70 -40.98 2.75
CA GLN A 174 -10.10 -39.75 2.20
C GLN A 174 -10.33 -39.58 0.69
N LYS A 175 -11.40 -40.16 0.12
CA LYS A 175 -11.72 -40.02 -1.32
C LYS A 175 -13.04 -39.32 -1.64
N LEU A 176 -13.75 -38.75 -0.66
CA LEU A 176 -15.10 -38.18 -0.86
C LEU A 176 -15.20 -36.64 -0.74
N ASP A 177 -14.16 -35.92 -0.31
CA ASP A 177 -14.28 -34.47 -0.05
C ASP A 177 -13.92 -33.57 -1.23
N VAL A 178 -13.16 -34.05 -2.22
CA VAL A 178 -12.69 -33.22 -3.36
C VAL A 178 -13.85 -32.82 -4.29
N THR A 179 -14.87 -33.67 -4.43
CA THR A 179 -16.02 -33.41 -5.32
C THR A 179 -16.95 -32.34 -4.77
N ASN A 180 -17.15 -32.30 -3.45
CA ASN A 180 -18.05 -31.35 -2.80
C ASN A 180 -17.44 -29.94 -2.72
N GLU A 181 -16.13 -29.82 -2.56
CA GLU A 181 -15.48 -28.50 -2.63
C GLU A 181 -15.52 -27.91 -4.05
N LEU A 182 -15.31 -28.75 -5.07
CA LEU A 182 -15.34 -28.30 -6.46
C LEU A 182 -16.73 -27.84 -6.92
N THR A 183 -17.81 -28.44 -6.42
CA THR A 183 -19.19 -27.99 -6.72
C THR A 183 -19.49 -26.65 -6.05
N LEU A 184 -19.12 -26.49 -4.77
CA LEU A 184 -19.28 -25.24 -4.04
C LEU A 184 -18.49 -24.07 -4.68
N ILE A 185 -17.27 -24.34 -5.15
CA ILE A 185 -16.45 -23.33 -5.84
C ILE A 185 -17.09 -22.95 -7.19
N LYS A 186 -17.66 -23.91 -7.93
CA LYS A 186 -18.36 -23.63 -9.19
C LYS A 186 -19.61 -22.78 -8.99
N GLU A 187 -20.37 -23.03 -7.92
CA GLU A 187 -21.59 -22.25 -7.61
C GLU A 187 -21.26 -20.82 -7.19
N LYS A 188 -20.28 -20.63 -6.30
CA LYS A 188 -19.81 -19.29 -5.91
C LYS A 188 -19.32 -18.48 -7.11
N ASN A 189 -18.48 -19.08 -7.96
CA ASN A 189 -17.99 -18.42 -9.17
C ASN A 189 -19.12 -18.07 -10.17
N LYS A 190 -20.21 -18.85 -10.20
CA LYS A 190 -21.38 -18.58 -11.04
C LYS A 190 -22.21 -17.42 -10.49
N GLN A 191 -22.38 -17.31 -9.17
CA GLN A 191 -23.03 -16.18 -8.51
C GLN A 191 -22.23 -14.88 -8.70
N ASP A 192 -20.91 -14.92 -8.50
CA ASP A 192 -20.02 -13.79 -8.70
C ASP A 192 -20.07 -13.29 -10.14
N ARG A 193 -20.08 -14.21 -11.13
CA ARG A 193 -20.28 -13.82 -12.53
C ARG A 193 -21.62 -13.14 -12.77
N ARG A 194 -22.71 -13.52 -12.10
CA ARG A 194 -24.01 -12.86 -12.30
C ARG A 194 -23.99 -11.41 -11.80
N GLN A 195 -23.37 -11.16 -10.66
CA GLN A 195 -23.31 -9.85 -10.01
C GLN A 195 -22.30 -8.88 -10.66
N MET A 196 -21.42 -9.34 -11.55
CA MET A 196 -20.46 -8.47 -12.23
C MET A 196 -21.07 -7.53 -13.27
N ASN A 197 -20.46 -6.34 -13.40
CA ASN A 197 -20.76 -5.34 -14.44
C ASN A 197 -20.59 -5.95 -15.86
N PRO A 198 -21.52 -5.68 -16.82
CA PRO A 198 -21.46 -6.19 -18.20
C PRO A 198 -20.14 -5.91 -18.93
N GLY A 199 -19.50 -4.76 -18.71
CA GLY A 199 -18.20 -4.46 -19.34
C GLY A 199 -17.09 -5.39 -18.85
N ARG A 200 -17.10 -5.75 -17.57
CA ARG A 200 -16.12 -6.67 -16.99
C ARG A 200 -16.36 -8.12 -17.43
N LYS A 201 -17.63 -8.51 -17.62
CA LYS A 201 -18.01 -9.84 -18.16
C LYS A 201 -17.40 -10.07 -19.54
N ARG A 202 -17.55 -9.10 -20.46
CA ARG A 202 -16.99 -9.17 -21.82
C ARG A 202 -15.46 -9.32 -21.81
N LEU A 203 -14.78 -8.57 -20.93
CA LEU A 203 -13.33 -8.64 -20.82
C LEU A 203 -12.84 -10.02 -20.35
N LEU A 204 -13.51 -10.62 -19.37
CA LEU A 204 -13.20 -11.98 -18.90
C LEU A 204 -13.48 -13.06 -19.98
N GLU A 205 -14.49 -12.85 -20.82
CA GLU A 205 -14.79 -13.76 -21.94
C GLU A 205 -13.69 -13.71 -23.00
N VAL A 206 -13.24 -12.51 -23.38
CA VAL A 206 -12.11 -12.33 -24.31
C VAL A 206 -10.83 -12.96 -23.75
N GLU A 207 -10.55 -12.80 -22.46
CA GLU A 207 -9.39 -13.44 -21.82
C GLU A 207 -9.52 -14.97 -21.82
N ARG A 208 -10.70 -15.50 -21.50
CA ARG A 208 -10.98 -16.94 -21.53
C ARG A 208 -10.78 -17.53 -22.93
N GLU A 209 -11.29 -16.88 -23.96
CA GLU A 209 -11.12 -17.32 -25.35
C GLU A 209 -9.64 -17.37 -25.75
N LYS A 210 -8.85 -16.34 -25.39
CA LYS A 210 -7.41 -16.31 -25.65
C LYS A 210 -6.69 -17.48 -24.97
N ILE A 211 -6.99 -17.75 -23.70
CA ILE A 211 -6.38 -18.85 -22.94
C ILE A 211 -6.75 -20.20 -23.55
N VAL A 212 -8.02 -20.40 -23.87
CA VAL A 212 -8.50 -21.65 -24.50
C VAL A 212 -7.84 -21.86 -25.87
N ALA A 213 -7.73 -20.81 -26.68
CA ALA A 213 -7.06 -20.88 -27.98
C ALA A 213 -5.58 -21.25 -27.83
N GLN A 214 -4.87 -20.63 -26.87
CA GLN A 214 -3.48 -20.95 -26.58
C GLN A 214 -3.31 -22.39 -26.10
N TYR A 215 -4.19 -22.85 -25.19
CA TYR A 215 -4.21 -24.23 -24.71
C TYR A 215 -4.45 -25.23 -25.85
N ARG A 216 -5.42 -24.95 -26.75
CA ARG A 216 -5.67 -25.78 -27.93
C ARG A 216 -4.44 -25.86 -28.84
N LYS A 217 -3.76 -24.73 -29.10
CA LYS A 217 -2.51 -24.69 -29.89
C LYS A 217 -1.41 -25.53 -29.24
N MET A 218 -1.19 -25.38 -27.93
CA MET A 218 -0.21 -26.18 -27.19
C MET A 218 -0.56 -27.68 -27.21
N LYS A 219 -1.83 -28.03 -27.04
CA LYS A 219 -2.30 -29.42 -27.08
C LYS A 219 -2.07 -30.04 -28.46
N MET A 220 -2.39 -29.31 -29.54
CA MET A 220 -2.13 -29.77 -30.91
C MET A 220 -0.64 -30.01 -31.15
N ARG A 221 0.24 -29.10 -30.71
CA ARG A 221 1.70 -29.28 -30.79
C ARG A 221 2.16 -30.51 -30.02
N LYS A 222 1.67 -30.72 -28.80
CA LYS A 222 2.01 -31.89 -27.99
C LYS A 222 1.58 -33.20 -28.65
N MET A 223 0.38 -33.23 -29.24
CA MET A 223 -0.12 -34.42 -29.94
C MET A 223 0.63 -34.69 -31.24
N ALA A 224 1.07 -33.64 -31.96
CA ALA A 224 1.91 -33.79 -33.16
C ALA A 224 3.30 -34.34 -32.81
N LEU A 225 3.89 -33.86 -31.71
CA LEU A 225 5.21 -34.29 -31.25
C LEU A 225 5.22 -35.74 -30.75
N ASN A 226 4.10 -36.21 -30.17
CA ASN A 226 3.93 -37.60 -29.76
C ASN A 226 3.61 -38.57 -30.93
N LYS A 227 3.37 -38.05 -32.15
CA LYS A 227 3.09 -38.86 -33.35
C LYS A 227 4.32 -39.03 -34.25
N LEU A 228 5.40 -38.29 -33.97
CA LEU A 228 6.74 -38.48 -34.54
C LEU A 228 7.51 -39.45 -33.65
#